data_AF-N4WSL2-F1
#
_entry.id   AF-N4WSL2-F1
#
_cell.length_a   1.000
_cell.length_b   1.000
_cell.length_c   1.000
_cell.angle_alpha   90.00
_cell.angle_beta   90.00
_cell.angle_gamma   90.00
#
_symmetry.space_group_name_H-M   'P 1'
#
loop_
_entity.id
_entity.type
_entity.pdbx_description
1 polymer ?
#
loop_
_entity_poly.entity_id
_entity_poly.type
_entity_poly.pdbx_seq_one_letter_code
_entity_poly.pdbx_strand_id
1 'polypeptide(L)'
;MKQNTDICTCAMIVTLISPFGGKSTNQISQITGISPRTINSIYSRACQQGFDPNSPTIKLLPIYLEDTPRVSRPRKQEDIHKATLKKVHRDRYSREKTYADIASNLRIQGYNVSSTTI
;
A
#
# COMPACT_ATOMS: atom_id res chain seq x y z
N MET A 1 1.77 -13.53 9.09
CA MET A 1 0.44 -13.41 9.73
C MET A 1 0.19 -11.94 9.99
N LYS A 2 -0.87 -11.36 9.40
CA LYS A 2 -1.16 -9.93 9.48
C LYS A 2 -1.81 -9.68 10.85
N GLN A 3 -1.07 -9.12 11.80
CA GLN A 3 -1.72 -8.43 12.90
C GLN A 3 -2.29 -7.14 12.31
N ASN A 4 -3.49 -7.24 11.75
CA ASN A 4 -4.31 -6.07 11.48
C ASN A 4 -4.64 -5.52 12.87
N THR A 5 -3.89 -4.52 13.33
CA THR A 5 -4.37 -3.72 14.45
C THR A 5 -5.73 -3.19 14.03
N ASP A 6 -6.76 -3.49 14.81
CA ASP A 6 -8.12 -3.09 14.51
C ASP A 6 -8.21 -1.58 14.32
N ILE A 7 -9.02 -1.13 13.36
CA ILE A 7 -9.11 0.28 12.99
C ILE A 7 -9.62 1.13 14.17
N CYS A 8 -10.50 0.59 15.01
CA CYS A 8 -10.96 1.28 16.22
C CYS A 8 -9.83 1.43 17.24
N THR A 9 -8.96 0.42 17.37
CA THR A 9 -7.75 0.51 18.20
C THR A 9 -6.80 1.58 17.69
N CYS A 10 -6.57 1.65 16.37
CA CYS A 10 -5.76 2.71 15.77
C CYS A 10 -6.37 4.10 16.01
N ALA A 11 -7.69 4.26 15.80
CA ALA A 11 -8.40 5.51 16.04
C ALA A 11 -8.26 5.96 17.50
N MET A 12 -8.47 5.05 18.45
CA MET A 12 -8.34 5.32 19.88
C MET A 12 -6.92 5.76 20.26
N ILE A 13 -5.89 5.12 19.70
CA ILE A 13 -4.50 5.51 19.97
C ILE A 13 -4.20 6.90 19.43
N VAL A 14 -4.60 7.18 18.18
CA VAL A 14 -4.33 8.47 17.52
C VAL A 14 -5.04 9.60 18.26
N THR A 15 -6.28 9.41 18.71
CA THR A 15 -7.00 10.42 19.50
C THR A 15 -6.34 10.67 20.85
N LEU A 16 -5.98 9.61 21.58
CA LEU A 16 -5.37 9.73 22.91
C LEU A 16 -3.99 10.42 22.86
N ILE A 17 -3.17 10.14 21.84
CA ILE A 17 -1.86 10.79 21.66
C ILE A 17 -1.99 12.23 21.22
N SER A 18 -2.97 12.54 20.35
CA SER A 18 -3.12 13.88 19.80
C SER A 18 -3.19 14.94 20.92
N PRO A 19 -2.86 16.21 20.63
CA PRO A 19 -2.95 17.30 21.61
C PRO A 19 -4.30 17.39 22.32
N PHE A 20 -5.38 16.93 21.70
CA PHE A 20 -6.71 16.89 22.31
C PHE A 20 -6.86 15.82 23.39
N GLY A 21 -6.22 14.66 23.22
CA GLY A 21 -6.18 13.60 24.24
C GLY A 21 -5.09 13.85 25.29
N GLY A 22 -3.95 14.39 24.85
CA GLY A 22 -2.84 14.82 25.72
C GLY A 22 -2.19 13.71 26.54
N LYS A 23 -2.41 12.44 26.19
CA LYS A 23 -1.87 11.29 26.94
C LYS A 23 -0.49 10.92 26.42
N SER A 24 0.40 10.57 27.33
CA SER A 24 1.71 10.02 26.94
C SER A 24 1.58 8.58 26.46
N THR A 25 2.52 8.14 25.62
CA THR A 25 2.60 6.74 25.15
C THR A 25 2.58 5.73 26.31
N ASN A 26 3.23 6.05 27.43
CA ASN A 26 3.27 5.18 28.61
C ASN A 26 1.90 5.08 29.30
N GLN A 27 1.17 6.19 29.43
CA GLN A 27 -0.18 6.18 29.98
C GLN A 27 -1.13 5.36 29.10
N ILE A 28 -1.04 5.53 27.77
CA ILE A 28 -1.86 4.76 26.84
C ILE A 28 -1.51 3.27 26.92
N SER A 29 -0.22 2.94 27.05
CA SER A 29 0.23 1.56 27.22
C SER A 29 -0.34 0.93 28.50
N GLN A 30 -0.35 1.66 29.61
CA GLN A 30 -0.96 1.20 30.86
C GLN A 30 -2.47 0.99 30.75
N ILE A 31 -3.19 1.87 30.04
CA ILE A 31 -4.64 1.79 29.88
C ILE A 31 -5.05 0.66 28.93
N THR A 32 -4.31 0.47 27.84
CA THR A 32 -4.70 -0.42 26.73
C THR A 32 -3.99 -1.76 26.73
N GLY A 33 -2.91 -1.91 27.50
CA GLY A 33 -2.02 -3.07 27.44
C GLY A 33 -1.18 -3.16 26.17
N ILE A 34 -1.27 -2.19 25.26
CA ILE A 34 -0.53 -2.19 23.99
C ILE A 34 0.89 -1.71 24.23
N SER A 35 1.87 -2.35 23.58
CA SER A 35 3.27 -1.97 23.76
C SER A 35 3.51 -0.51 23.31
N PRO A 36 4.38 0.25 24.00
CA PRO A 36 4.73 1.62 23.60
C PRO A 36 5.26 1.71 22.16
N ARG A 37 5.97 0.67 21.72
CA ARG A 37 6.49 0.55 20.35
C ARG A 37 5.36 0.48 19.32
N THR A 38 4.33 -0.31 19.59
CA THR A 38 3.17 -0.45 18.72
C THR A 38 2.39 0.87 18.65
N ILE A 39 2.17 1.51 19.80
CA ILE A 39 1.50 2.82 19.90
C ILE A 39 2.24 3.87 19.05
N ASN A 40 3.55 4.01 19.22
CA ASN A 40 4.35 4.96 18.45
C ASN A 40 4.35 4.64 16.95
N SER A 41 4.36 3.35 16.57
CA SER A 41 4.29 2.94 15.16
C SER A 41 2.96 3.31 14.51
N ILE A 42 1.84 3.16 15.23
CA ILE A 42 0.51 3.53 14.74
C ILE A 42 0.44 5.04 14.53
N TYR A 43 0.85 5.82 15.54
CA TYR A 43 0.80 7.27 15.46
C TYR A 43 1.70 7.82 14.33
N SER A 44 2.94 7.33 14.23
CA SER A 44 3.86 7.74 13.16
C SER A 44 3.31 7.42 11.76
N ARG A 45 2.64 6.27 11.60
CA ARG A 45 2.03 5.86 10.33
C ARG A 45 0.85 6.74 9.96
N ALA A 46 0.01 7.11 10.93
CA ALA A 46 -1.08 8.05 10.69
C ALA A 46 -0.55 9.40 10.19
N CYS A 47 0.50 9.94 10.83
CA CYS A 47 1.15 11.17 10.36
C CYS A 47 1.73 11.03 8.94
N GLN A 48 2.36 9.90 8.63
CA GLN A 48 2.87 9.63 7.27
C GLN A 48 1.76 9.54 6.21
N GLN A 49 0.57 9.10 6.60
CA GLN A 49 -0.61 9.03 5.74
C GLN A 49 -1.38 10.36 5.66
N GLY A 50 -0.90 11.43 6.33
CA GLY A 50 -1.46 12.78 6.22
C GLY A 50 -2.34 13.22 7.38
N PHE A 51 -2.37 12.48 8.50
CA PHE A 51 -2.98 12.98 9.73
C PHE A 51 -2.16 14.15 10.30
N ASP A 52 -2.82 15.30 10.50
CA ASP A 52 -2.22 16.47 11.14
C ASP A 52 -2.69 16.60 12.60
N PRO A 53 -1.83 16.31 13.60
CA PRO A 53 -2.20 16.39 15.00
C PRO A 53 -2.36 17.83 15.52
N ASN A 54 -1.78 18.82 14.84
CA ASN A 54 -1.80 20.22 15.27
C ASN A 54 -2.97 21.00 14.64
N SER A 55 -3.78 20.34 13.82
CA SER A 55 -4.99 20.94 13.26
C SER A 55 -5.95 21.38 14.36
N PRO A 56 -6.65 22.52 14.22
CA PRO A 56 -7.63 22.98 15.20
C PRO A 56 -8.82 22.04 15.39
N THR A 57 -8.99 21.03 14.52
CA THR A 57 -10.02 20.01 14.65
C THR A 57 -9.44 18.63 14.32
N ILE A 58 -9.74 17.64 15.16
CA ILE A 58 -9.41 16.25 14.86
C ILE A 58 -10.27 15.77 13.70
N LYS A 59 -9.61 15.30 12.64
CA LYS A 59 -10.23 14.56 11.54
C LYS A 59 -9.61 13.17 11.46
N LEU A 60 -10.37 12.16 11.89
CA LEU A 60 -10.00 10.76 11.70
C LEU A 60 -10.65 10.25 10.42
N LEU A 61 -9.83 9.93 9.43
CA LEU A 61 -10.28 9.29 8.20
C LEU A 61 -9.68 7.88 8.13
N PRO A 62 -10.40 6.90 7.54
CA PRO A 62 -9.89 5.54 7.41
C PRO A 62 -8.53 5.48 6.71
N ILE A 63 -8.30 6.37 5.73
CA ILE A 63 -7.03 6.46 4.99
C ILE A 63 -5.80 6.75 5.87
N TYR A 64 -5.99 7.30 7.07
CA TYR A 64 -4.91 7.56 8.04
C TYR A 64 -4.66 6.42 9.03
N LEU A 65 -5.58 5.46 9.10
CA LEU A 65 -5.59 4.41 10.12
C LEU A 65 -5.42 3.02 9.52
N GLU A 66 -5.82 2.86 8.26
CA GLU A 66 -5.71 1.60 7.54
C GLU A 66 -4.26 1.29 7.17
N ASP A 67 -3.94 -0.01 7.24
CA ASP A 67 -2.70 -0.52 6.70
C ASP A 67 -2.73 -0.39 5.18
N THR A 68 -1.87 0.49 4.66
CA THR A 68 -1.62 0.52 3.22
C THR A 68 -1.12 -0.86 2.77
N PRO A 69 -1.64 -1.38 1.65
CA PRO A 69 -1.09 -2.58 1.06
C PRO A 69 0.42 -2.42 0.95
N ARG A 70 1.18 -3.39 1.47
CA ARG A 70 2.64 -3.36 1.34
C ARG A 70 2.94 -3.23 -0.14
N VAL A 71 3.58 -2.13 -0.53
CA VAL A 71 4.09 -1.98 -1.89
C VAL A 71 5.07 -3.11 -2.07
N SER A 72 4.63 -4.16 -2.76
CA SER A 72 5.50 -5.26 -3.12
C SER A 72 6.64 -4.70 -3.95
N ARG A 73 7.81 -5.34 -3.88
CA ARG A 73 8.97 -4.97 -4.69
C ARG A 73 8.50 -4.65 -6.12
N PRO A 74 8.75 -3.43 -6.65
CA PRO A 74 8.37 -3.07 -8.01
C PRO A 74 8.90 -4.15 -8.94
N ARG A 75 8.00 -4.88 -9.62
CA ARG A 75 8.44 -5.84 -10.63
C ARG A 75 8.91 -5.02 -11.82
N LYS A 76 10.04 -5.37 -12.42
CA LYS A 76 10.66 -4.72 -13.61
C LYS A 76 9.73 -4.64 -14.84
N GLN A 77 8.48 -5.08 -14.74
CA GLN A 77 7.60 -5.47 -15.83
C GLN A 77 6.21 -4.83 -15.77
N GLU A 78 5.91 -3.81 -14.96
CA GLU A 78 4.55 -3.24 -14.97
C GLU A 78 4.14 -2.69 -16.35
N ASP A 79 5.05 -1.99 -17.01
CA ASP A 79 4.83 -1.49 -18.38
C ASP A 79 4.79 -2.64 -19.41
N ILE A 80 5.64 -3.65 -19.21
CA ILE A 80 5.70 -4.86 -20.05
C ILE A 80 4.41 -5.67 -19.92
N HIS A 81 3.85 -5.83 -18.72
CA HIS A 81 2.59 -6.53 -18.46
C HIS A 81 1.42 -5.83 -19.14
N LYS A 82 1.32 -4.49 -19.01
CA LYS A 82 0.26 -3.71 -19.69
C LYS A 82 0.37 -3.85 -21.20
N ALA A 83 1.56 -3.76 -21.77
CA ALA A 83 1.81 -3.91 -23.20
C ALA A 83 1.51 -5.34 -23.69
N THR A 84 1.89 -6.35 -22.91
CA THR A 84 1.60 -7.78 -23.15
C THR A 84 0.10 -8.03 -23.20
N LEU A 85 -0.65 -7.61 -22.17
CA LEU A 85 -2.10 -7.79 -22.09
C LEU A 85 -2.81 -7.19 -23.30
N LYS A 86 -2.42 -5.97 -23.70
CA LYS A 86 -2.96 -5.30 -24.89
C LYS A 86 -2.69 -6.07 -26.18
N LYS A 87 -1.55 -6.76 -26.30
CA LYS A 87 -1.17 -7.50 -27.51
C LYS A 87 -1.83 -8.88 -27.59
N VAL A 88 -2.04 -9.54 -26.45
CA VAL A 88 -2.83 -10.78 -26.34
C VAL A 88 -4.26 -10.53 -26.82
N HIS A 89 -4.90 -9.45 -26.36
CA HIS A 89 -6.32 -9.16 -26.66
C HIS A 89 -6.56 -8.67 -28.10
N ARG A 90 -5.56 -8.09 -28.77
CA ARG A 90 -5.74 -7.47 -30.11
C ARG A 90 -5.71 -8.44 -31.29
N ASP A 91 -5.86 -9.74 -31.07
CA ASP A 91 -5.96 -10.63 -32.24
C ASP A 91 -7.34 -10.52 -32.91
N ARG A 92 -7.33 -10.33 -34.23
CA ARG A 92 -8.55 -10.18 -35.05
C ARG A 92 -9.14 -11.55 -35.45
N TYR A 93 -8.38 -12.62 -35.27
CA TYR A 93 -8.71 -13.97 -35.75
C TYR A 93 -8.74 -15.05 -34.65
N SER A 94 -8.65 -14.66 -33.36
CA SER A 94 -8.69 -15.57 -32.21
C SER A 94 -7.67 -16.72 -32.29
N ARG A 95 -6.54 -16.51 -32.96
CA ARG A 95 -5.42 -17.46 -33.00
C ARG A 95 -4.62 -17.33 -31.72
N GLU A 96 -4.21 -18.47 -31.17
CA GLU A 96 -3.29 -18.49 -30.04
C GLU A 96 -1.96 -17.84 -30.47
N LYS A 97 -1.58 -16.75 -29.81
CA LYS A 97 -0.27 -16.11 -30.02
C LYS A 97 0.73 -16.81 -29.13
N THR A 98 1.84 -17.24 -29.72
CA THR A 98 2.92 -17.84 -28.94
C THR A 98 3.63 -16.76 -28.12
N TYR A 99 4.16 -17.13 -26.96
CA TYR A 99 5.01 -16.25 -26.14
C TYR A 99 6.15 -15.59 -26.94
N ALA A 100 6.74 -16.32 -27.91
CA ALA A 100 7.77 -15.81 -28.81
C ALA A 100 7.26 -14.68 -29.73
N ASP A 101 6.03 -14.79 -30.23
CA ASP A 101 5.43 -13.78 -31.11
C ASP A 101 5.15 -12.49 -30.33
N ILE A 102 4.66 -12.62 -29.10
CA ILE A 102 4.38 -11.49 -28.23
C ILE A 102 5.70 -10.78 -27.88
N ALA A 103 6.76 -11.53 -27.54
CA ALA A 103 8.06 -10.97 -27.20
C ALA A 103 8.70 -10.22 -28.37
N SER A 104 8.60 -10.80 -29.57
CA SER A 104 9.10 -10.18 -30.80
C SER A 104 8.37 -8.86 -31.09
N ASN A 105 7.04 -8.84 -30.91
CA ASN A 105 6.24 -7.63 -31.06
C ASN A 105 6.58 -6.54 -30.04
N LEU A 106 6.85 -6.90 -28.78
CA LEU A 106 7.25 -5.95 -27.75
C LEU A 106 8.65 -5.39 -28.00
N ARG A 107 9.57 -6.19 -28.54
CA ARG A 107 10.89 -5.72 -29.00
C ARG A 107 10.80 -4.66 -30.08
N ILE A 108 9.91 -4.84 -31.06
CA ILE A 108 9.66 -3.84 -32.12
C ILE A 108 9.16 -2.51 -31.53
N GLN A 109 8.46 -2.56 -30.40
CA GLN A 109 7.99 -1.38 -29.67
C GLN A 109 9.02 -0.78 -28.71
N GLY A 110 10.26 -1.30 -28.71
CA GLY A 110 11.36 -0.79 -27.89
C GLY A 110 11.54 -1.46 -26.53
N TYR A 111 10.73 -2.47 -26.18
CA TYR A 111 10.88 -3.21 -24.93
C TYR A 111 11.91 -4.35 -25.08
N ASN A 112 13.00 -4.31 -24.31
CA ASN A 112 13.98 -5.40 -24.29
C ASN A 112 13.50 -6.56 -23.40
N VAL A 113 12.71 -7.47 -23.97
CA VAL A 113 12.11 -8.62 -23.28
C VAL A 113 12.42 -9.93 -23.98
N SER A 114 12.57 -11.02 -23.21
CA SER A 114 12.68 -12.40 -23.72
C SER A 114 11.31 -13.08 -23.73
N SER A 115 11.18 -14.20 -24.44
CA SER A 115 9.98 -15.04 -24.38
C SER A 115 9.70 -15.57 -22.98
N THR A 116 10.73 -15.86 -22.17
CA THR A 116 10.62 -16.26 -20.76
C THR A 116 10.16 -15.14 -19.83
N THR A 117 10.17 -13.89 -20.30
CA THR A 117 9.73 -12.70 -19.56
C THR A 117 8.23 -12.42 -19.78
N ILE A 118 7.59 -13.11 -20.72
CA ILE A 118 6.15 -12.99 -21.07
C ILE A 118 5.38 -14.17 -20.52
#